data_AF-A0A2V7CDH0-F1
#
_entry.id   AF-A0A2V7CDH0-F1
#
_cell.length_a   1.000
_cell.length_b   1.000
_cell.length_c   1.000
_cell.angle_alpha   90.00
_cell.angle_beta   90.00
_cell.angle_gamma   90.00
#
_symmetry.space_group_name_H-M   'P 1'
#
loop_
_entity.id
_entity.type
_entity.pdbx_description
1 polymer ?
#
loop_
_entity_poly.entity_id
_entity_poly.type
_entity_poly.pdbx_seq_one_letter_code
_entity_poly.pdbx_strand_id
1 'polypeptide(L)'
;MLKWIGVTALVIAMAVMTLGCVRGLVAPTATVETQTEPAKPVSVPAGIISSEVTVLWRDIGIYRTSGPLRLAGPRYEMTSYETNAACEAAQQAAMAKEALSRMGPTAEQLSDGIKTWDADRQHYTTFRYVCRLAGAGPTSLR
;
A
#
# COMPACT_ATOMS: atom_id res chain seq x y z
N MET A 1 -37.66 2.79 -36.85
CA MET A 1 -37.89 3.88 -35.88
C MET A 1 -36.79 3.74 -34.82
N LEU A 2 -35.62 4.38 -34.98
CA LEU A 2 -35.26 5.75 -34.53
C LEU A 2 -35.31 5.82 -32.98
N LYS A 3 -34.25 6.07 -32.19
CA LYS A 3 -33.11 7.04 -32.24
C LYS A 3 -32.14 6.62 -31.10
N TRP A 4 -30.82 6.43 -31.27
CA TRP A 4 -29.71 7.40 -31.32
C TRP A 4 -29.46 8.26 -30.06
N ILE A 5 -28.21 8.17 -29.58
CA ILE A 5 -27.35 9.15 -28.87
C ILE A 5 -27.34 9.18 -27.33
N GLY A 6 -26.12 9.04 -26.79
CA GLY A 6 -25.77 9.50 -25.43
C GLY A 6 -24.29 9.32 -25.08
N VAL A 7 -23.36 9.51 -26.03
CA VAL A 7 -21.91 9.66 -25.75
C VAL A 7 -21.67 11.11 -25.34
N THR A 8 -21.26 11.35 -24.09
CA THR A 8 -20.75 12.64 -23.57
C THR A 8 -20.21 12.37 -22.16
N ALA A 9 -19.07 12.85 -21.70
CA ALA A 9 -17.92 13.49 -22.29
C ALA A 9 -16.78 13.35 -21.26
N LEU A 10 -15.58 13.06 -21.75
CA LEU A 10 -14.32 13.12 -21.03
C LEU A 10 -14.02 14.58 -20.70
N VAL A 11 -13.77 14.92 -19.42
CA VAL A 11 -13.11 16.19 -19.07
C VAL A 11 -11.98 15.88 -18.08
N ILE A 12 -10.78 15.84 -18.65
CA ILE A 12 -9.50 15.88 -17.94
C ILE A 12 -9.24 17.35 -17.62
N ALA A 13 -9.22 17.73 -16.35
CA ALA A 13 -8.73 19.03 -15.92
C ALA A 13 -7.28 18.88 -15.46
N MET A 14 -6.36 19.05 -16.42
CA MET A 14 -4.96 19.39 -16.15
C MET A 14 -4.90 20.88 -15.82
N ALA A 15 -4.51 21.24 -14.59
CA ALA A 15 -4.14 22.62 -14.26
C ALA A 15 -2.60 22.68 -14.15
N VAL A 16 -1.97 23.10 -15.24
CA VAL A 16 -0.54 23.37 -15.34
C VAL A 16 -0.36 24.82 -15.78
N MET A 17 0.53 25.50 -15.06
CA MET A 17 1.16 26.81 -15.30
C MET A 17 0.39 28.06 -14.84
N THR A 18 0.99 28.78 -13.89
CA THR A 18 1.47 30.15 -14.15
C THR A 18 2.72 30.45 -13.31
N LEU A 19 3.84 30.66 -14.01
CA LEU A 19 4.98 31.44 -13.52
C LEU A 19 4.53 32.89 -13.30
N GLY A 20 4.98 33.51 -12.21
CA GLY A 20 4.75 34.92 -11.94
C GLY A 20 5.59 35.45 -10.77
N CYS A 21 6.92 35.44 -10.91
CA CYS A 21 7.76 36.33 -10.12
C CYS A 21 7.70 37.72 -10.76
N VAL A 22 7.30 38.77 -10.03
CA VAL A 22 7.92 40.13 -10.02
C VAL A 22 7.33 40.95 -8.86
N ARG A 23 8.19 41.22 -7.88
CA ARG A 23 8.45 42.46 -7.11
C ARG A 23 7.35 43.51 -6.98
N GLY A 24 7.07 43.88 -5.73
CA GLY A 24 6.62 45.24 -5.40
C GLY A 24 5.87 45.36 -4.08
N LEU A 25 6.52 45.14 -2.94
CA LEU A 25 5.99 45.59 -1.64
C LEU A 25 6.91 46.67 -1.08
N VAL A 26 6.35 47.87 -1.13
CA VAL A 26 6.83 49.13 -0.56
C VAL A 26 7.15 48.94 0.91
N ALA A 27 8.36 49.32 1.30
CA ALA A 27 8.81 49.37 2.68
C ALA A 27 8.09 50.51 3.44
N PRO A 28 7.68 50.30 4.69
CA PRO A 28 7.72 51.33 5.71
C PRO A 28 9.06 51.22 6.45
N THR A 29 9.85 52.27 6.36
CA THR A 29 11.04 52.51 7.15
C THR A 29 10.66 52.51 8.63
N ALA A 30 11.04 51.47 9.36
CA ALA A 30 11.12 51.49 10.81
C ALA A 30 12.56 51.16 11.20
N THR A 31 13.27 52.20 11.59
CA THR A 31 14.57 52.14 12.25
C THR A 31 14.47 51.25 13.48
N VAL A 32 15.15 50.11 13.49
CA VAL A 32 15.38 49.33 14.71
C VAL A 32 16.88 49.13 14.84
N GLU A 33 17.39 49.66 15.94
CA GLU A 33 18.77 49.69 16.34
C GLU A 33 19.41 48.30 16.35
N THR A 34 20.67 48.28 15.95
CA THR A 34 21.63 47.19 16.14
C THR A 34 21.68 46.78 17.61
N GLN A 35 21.20 45.58 17.93
CA GLN A 35 21.70 44.81 19.07
C GLN A 35 22.09 43.42 18.59
N THR A 36 23.40 43.23 18.47
CA THR A 36 24.06 41.94 18.28
C THR A 36 23.91 41.14 19.57
N GLU A 37 22.90 40.27 19.64
CA GLU A 37 22.84 39.16 20.60
C GLU A 37 23.34 37.88 19.90
N PRO A 38 24.16 37.03 20.54
CA PRO A 38 24.57 35.78 19.92
C PRO A 38 23.36 34.83 19.88
N ALA A 39 22.75 34.70 18.70
CA ALA A 39 21.68 33.76 18.47
C ALA A 39 22.17 32.34 18.77
N LYS A 40 21.66 31.76 19.86
CA LYS A 40 21.78 30.33 20.16
C LYS A 40 21.28 29.55 18.94
N PRO A 41 22.03 28.58 18.40
CA PRO A 41 21.53 27.81 17.28
C PRO A 41 20.27 27.08 17.72
N VAL A 42 19.14 27.43 17.11
CA VAL A 42 17.91 26.64 17.21
C VAL A 42 18.25 25.30 16.59
N SER A 43 18.44 24.30 17.47
CA SER A 43 18.56 22.91 17.06
C SER A 43 17.20 22.49 16.53
N VAL A 44 17.01 22.62 15.21
CA VAL A 44 15.91 21.96 14.51
C VAL A 44 16.19 20.48 14.64
N PRO A 45 15.31 19.68 15.28
CA PRO A 45 15.49 18.25 15.27
C PRO A 45 15.41 17.79 13.82
N ALA A 46 16.54 17.39 13.25
CA ALA A 46 16.61 16.64 12.01
C ALA A 46 16.09 15.23 12.29
N GLY A 47 14.80 15.11 12.58
CA GLY A 47 14.09 13.85 12.64
C GLY A 47 13.34 13.69 11.34
N ILE A 48 14.03 13.22 10.29
CA ILE A 48 13.35 12.69 9.12
C ILE A 48 12.53 11.51 9.65
N ILE A 49 11.20 11.69 9.76
CA ILE A 49 10.29 10.58 9.97
C ILE A 49 10.40 9.78 8.67
N SER A 50 11.26 8.77 8.66
CA SER A 50 11.23 7.76 7.62
C SER A 50 9.87 7.08 7.76
N SER A 51 8.88 7.51 6.98
CA SER A 51 7.61 6.81 6.88
C SER A 51 7.92 5.48 6.21
N GLU A 52 8.12 4.46 7.04
CA GLU A 52 8.29 3.09 6.59
C GLU A 52 7.00 2.66 5.87
N VAL A 53 7.01 2.80 4.54
CA VAL A 53 5.89 2.39 3.69
C VAL A 53 5.75 0.88 3.77
N THR A 54 4.54 0.40 4.09
CA THR A 54 4.21 -1.01 4.15
C THR A 54 3.41 -1.40 2.91
N VAL A 55 3.78 -2.48 2.24
CA VAL A 55 3.09 -3.05 1.08
C VAL A 55 2.29 -4.27 1.49
N LEU A 56 1.03 -4.32 1.08
CA LEU A 56 0.20 -5.52 1.13
C LEU A 56 0.55 -6.41 -0.06
N TRP A 57 1.03 -7.61 0.23
CA TRP A 57 1.32 -8.64 -0.75
C TRP A 57 0.21 -9.67 -0.81
N ARG A 58 -0.07 -10.19 -2.00
CA ARG A 58 -0.86 -11.40 -2.21
C ARG A 58 0.03 -12.54 -2.64
N ASP A 59 -0.12 -13.67 -1.97
CA ASP A 59 0.59 -14.90 -2.27
C ASP A 59 -0.41 -16.05 -2.49
N ILE A 60 -0.43 -16.59 -3.70
CA ILE A 60 -1.23 -17.78 -4.04
C ILE A 60 -0.26 -18.90 -4.37
N GLY A 61 -0.14 -19.89 -3.50
CA GLY A 61 0.82 -20.98 -3.66
C GLY A 61 0.14 -22.35 -3.72
N ILE A 62 0.58 -23.20 -4.65
CA ILE A 62 0.17 -24.61 -4.73
C ILE A 62 1.31 -25.46 -4.17
N TYR A 63 0.97 -26.41 -3.29
CA TYR A 63 1.92 -27.25 -2.56
C TYR A 63 1.47 -28.70 -2.63
N ARG A 64 2.43 -29.63 -2.53
CA ARG A 64 2.13 -31.04 -2.30
C ARG A 64 2.03 -31.31 -0.80
N THR A 65 1.14 -32.20 -0.37
CA THR A 65 1.03 -32.61 1.04
C THR A 65 2.31 -33.25 1.59
N SER A 66 3.08 -33.91 0.73
CA SER A 66 4.24 -34.72 1.13
C SER A 66 5.52 -33.90 1.35
N GLY A 67 5.48 -32.57 1.27
CA GLY A 67 6.67 -31.76 1.50
C GLY A 67 6.44 -30.25 1.41
N PRO A 68 7.39 -29.44 1.90
CA PRO A 68 7.25 -27.98 1.97
C PRO A 68 7.47 -27.29 0.62
N LEU A 69 7.73 -28.03 -0.46
CA LEU A 69 8.08 -27.45 -1.75
C LEU A 69 6.84 -26.86 -2.42
N ARG A 70 6.90 -25.56 -2.72
CA ARG A 70 5.93 -24.88 -3.56
C ARG A 70 6.07 -25.38 -5.00
N LEU A 71 4.96 -25.83 -5.57
CA LEU A 71 4.89 -26.30 -6.95
C LEU A 71 4.66 -25.15 -7.93
N ALA A 72 3.76 -24.22 -7.59
CA ALA A 72 3.36 -23.15 -8.49
C ALA A 72 2.69 -21.98 -7.75
N GLY A 73 2.30 -20.97 -8.52
CA GLY A 73 1.38 -19.92 -8.13
C GLY A 73 2.02 -18.54 -7.96
N PRO A 74 1.27 -17.45 -8.23
CA PRO A 74 1.81 -16.10 -8.29
C PRO A 74 2.04 -15.50 -6.89
N ARG A 75 2.95 -14.52 -6.86
CA ARG A 75 3.08 -13.59 -5.74
C ARG A 75 3.28 -12.19 -6.29
N TYR A 76 2.51 -11.23 -5.80
CA TYR A 76 2.54 -9.86 -6.30
C TYR A 76 2.13 -8.84 -5.23
N GLU A 77 2.60 -7.61 -5.43
CA GLU A 77 2.21 -6.44 -4.64
C GLU A 77 0.79 -6.01 -5.01
N MET A 78 -0.04 -5.75 -4.00
CA MET A 78 -1.39 -5.22 -4.22
C MET A 78 -1.41 -3.71 -4.09
N THR A 79 -0.99 -3.19 -2.92
CA THR A 79 -1.16 -1.78 -2.56
C THR A 79 -0.17 -1.42 -1.45
N SER A 80 0.38 -0.21 -1.49
CA SER A 80 1.21 0.37 -0.44
C SER A 80 0.40 1.25 0.51
N TYR A 81 0.81 1.27 1.77
CA TYR A 81 0.19 2.00 2.87
C TYR A 81 1.26 2.77 3.65
N GLU A 82 0.91 3.95 4.13
CA GLU A 82 1.83 4.80 4.90
C GLU A 82 2.10 4.25 6.31
N THR A 83 1.22 3.39 6.83
CA THR A 83 1.36 2.79 8.15
C THR A 83 1.10 1.29 8.11
N ASN A 84 1.78 0.54 8.98
CA ASN A 84 1.54 -0.89 9.13
C ASN A 84 0.10 -1.21 9.55
N ALA A 85 -0.47 -0.42 10.47
CA ALA A 85 -1.84 -0.62 10.94
C ALA A 85 -2.89 -0.49 9.80
N ALA A 86 -2.71 0.47 8.89
CA ALA A 86 -3.58 0.59 7.73
C ALA A 86 -3.44 -0.61 6.77
N CYS A 87 -2.21 -1.11 6.60
CA CYS A 87 -1.99 -2.33 5.83
C CYS A 87 -2.66 -3.55 6.48
N GLU A 88 -2.51 -3.74 7.79
CA GLU A 88 -3.10 -4.87 8.52
C GLU A 88 -4.63 -4.85 8.47
N ALA A 89 -5.25 -3.67 8.56
CA ALA A 89 -6.69 -3.52 8.37
C ALA A 89 -7.12 -3.96 6.96
N ALA A 90 -6.35 -3.58 5.93
CA ALA A 90 -6.60 -4.02 4.56
C ALA A 90 -6.34 -5.52 4.36
N GLN A 91 -5.33 -6.08 5.03
CA GLN A 91 -5.04 -7.52 5.05
C GLN A 91 -6.25 -8.29 5.61
N GLN A 92 -6.79 -7.86 6.75
CA GLN A 92 -7.96 -8.48 7.36
C GLN A 92 -9.19 -8.41 6.44
N ALA A 93 -9.44 -7.24 5.84
CA ALA A 93 -10.55 -7.08 4.90
C ALA A 93 -10.39 -7.97 3.66
N ALA A 94 -9.17 -8.09 3.12
CA ALA A 94 -8.89 -8.95 1.98
C ALA A 94 -9.06 -10.44 2.32
N MET A 95 -8.59 -10.87 3.49
CA MET A 95 -8.80 -12.24 3.98
C MET A 95 -10.28 -12.55 4.19
N ALA A 96 -11.04 -11.63 4.79
CA ALA A 96 -12.48 -11.77 4.98
C ALA A 96 -13.20 -11.93 3.63
N LYS A 97 -12.81 -11.15 2.61
CA LYS A 97 -13.37 -11.27 1.27
C LYS A 97 -13.02 -12.60 0.60
N GLU A 98 -11.77 -13.06 0.71
CA GLU A 98 -11.35 -14.36 0.18
C GLU A 98 -12.10 -15.51 0.85
N ALA A 99 -12.37 -15.39 2.16
CA ALA A 99 -13.11 -16.38 2.93
C ALA A 99 -14.52 -16.63 2.41
N LEU A 100 -15.22 -15.59 1.95
CA LEU A 100 -16.58 -15.71 1.41
C LEU A 100 -16.69 -16.72 0.27
N SER A 101 -15.64 -16.88 -0.53
CA SER A 101 -15.65 -17.77 -1.70
C SER A 101 -14.97 -19.12 -1.48
N ARG A 102 -14.11 -19.24 -0.46
CA ARG A 102 -13.20 -20.39 -0.31
C ARG A 102 -13.39 -21.19 0.97
N MET A 103 -13.97 -20.60 2.00
CA MET A 103 -14.23 -21.35 3.22
C MET A 103 -15.27 -22.45 2.96
N GLY A 104 -14.96 -23.65 3.42
CA GLY A 104 -15.75 -24.84 3.16
C GLY A 104 -15.12 -26.08 3.81
N PRO A 105 -15.67 -27.28 3.54
CA PRO A 105 -15.25 -28.52 4.23
C PRO A 105 -13.78 -28.91 4.01
N THR A 106 -13.17 -28.43 2.93
CA THR A 106 -11.76 -28.69 2.60
C THR A 106 -10.85 -27.49 2.87
N ALA A 107 -11.36 -26.45 3.53
CA ALA A 107 -10.59 -25.24 3.83
C ALA A 107 -10.19 -25.16 5.31
N GLU A 108 -8.98 -24.66 5.55
CA GLU A 108 -8.44 -24.31 6.85
C GLU A 108 -8.16 -22.81 6.89
N GLN A 109 -8.58 -22.14 7.96
CA GLN A 109 -8.20 -20.77 8.22
C GLN A 109 -6.75 -20.71 8.69
N LEU A 110 -5.94 -19.85 8.08
CA LEU A 110 -4.60 -19.48 8.53
C LEU A 110 -4.65 -18.09 9.18
N SER A 111 -3.61 -17.74 9.94
CA SER A 111 -3.48 -16.40 10.54
C SER A 111 -3.37 -15.29 9.49
N ASP A 112 -2.81 -15.61 8.33
CA ASP A 112 -2.55 -14.68 7.24
C ASP A 112 -3.23 -15.08 5.93
N GLY A 113 -4.20 -16.00 5.97
CA GLY A 113 -4.88 -16.44 4.75
C GLY A 113 -5.76 -17.67 4.92
N ILE A 114 -5.96 -18.39 3.82
CA ILE A 114 -6.75 -19.62 3.78
C ILE A 114 -5.95 -20.69 3.07
N LYS A 115 -6.03 -21.93 3.56
CA LYS A 115 -5.56 -23.11 2.85
C LYS A 115 -6.78 -23.90 2.37
N THR A 116 -6.76 -24.37 1.13
CA THR A 116 -7.80 -25.24 0.58
C THR A 116 -7.16 -26.49 0.01
N TRP A 117 -7.63 -27.65 0.45
CA TRP A 117 -7.20 -28.96 -0.02
C TRP A 117 -7.93 -29.34 -1.31
N ASP A 118 -7.23 -30.08 -2.19
CA ASP A 118 -7.87 -30.82 -3.27
C ASP A 118 -8.67 -32.02 -2.73
N ALA A 119 -9.45 -32.65 -3.61
CA ALA A 119 -10.38 -33.71 -3.22
C ALA A 119 -9.69 -34.97 -2.67
N ASP A 120 -8.51 -35.30 -3.19
CA ASP A 120 -7.69 -36.46 -2.80
C ASP A 120 -6.67 -36.12 -1.69
N ARG A 121 -6.65 -34.87 -1.22
CA ARG A 121 -5.74 -34.32 -0.20
C ARG A 121 -4.26 -34.51 -0.53
N GLN A 122 -3.92 -34.61 -1.82
CA GLN A 122 -2.53 -34.70 -2.27
C GLN A 122 -1.89 -33.33 -2.43
N HIS A 123 -2.69 -32.30 -2.66
CA HIS A 123 -2.24 -30.92 -2.80
C HIS A 123 -3.10 -29.96 -1.99
N TYR A 124 -2.52 -28.81 -1.70
CA TYR A 124 -3.26 -27.69 -1.14
C TYR A 124 -2.84 -26.40 -1.81
N THR A 125 -3.79 -25.47 -1.90
CA THR A 125 -3.55 -24.10 -2.32
C THR A 125 -3.65 -23.19 -1.11
N THR A 126 -2.69 -22.31 -0.91
CA THR A 126 -2.77 -21.22 0.07
C THR A 126 -3.10 -19.90 -0.63
N PHE A 127 -3.95 -19.10 -0.01
CA PHE A 127 -4.33 -17.76 -0.42
C PHE A 127 -3.98 -16.83 0.74
N ARG A 128 -2.77 -16.27 0.72
CA ARG A 128 -2.20 -15.49 1.83
C ARG A 128 -2.09 -14.01 1.49
N TYR A 129 -2.26 -13.20 2.51
CA TYR A 129 -2.15 -11.74 2.46
C TYR A 129 -1.19 -11.32 3.57
N VAL A 130 -0.14 -10.58 3.22
CA VAL A 130 0.92 -10.24 4.18
C VAL A 130 1.37 -8.80 4.00
N CYS A 131 1.38 -8.06 5.10
CA CYS A 131 1.96 -6.73 5.18
C CYS A 131 3.47 -6.81 5.41
N ARG A 132 4.25 -6.10 4.58
CA ARG A 132 5.72 -6.03 4.70
C ARG A 132 6.22 -4.65 4.33
N LEU A 133 7.37 -4.26 4.87
CA LEU A 133 8.05 -3.04 4.45
C LEU A 133 8.36 -3.06 2.95
N ALA A 134 8.19 -1.93 2.29
CA ALA A 134 8.60 -1.74 0.91
C ALA A 134 10.09 -2.10 0.75
N GLY A 135 10.43 -2.84 -0.31
CA GLY A 135 11.80 -3.32 -0.54
C GLY A 135 12.17 -4.59 0.24
N ALA A 136 11.39 -5.02 1.23
CA ALA A 136 11.47 -6.38 1.77
C ALA A 136 10.79 -7.32 0.78
N GLY A 137 11.52 -7.68 -0.28
CA GLY A 137 11.06 -8.59 -1.31
C GLY A 137 10.48 -9.87 -0.73
N PRO A 138 9.64 -10.59 -1.48
CA PRO A 138 8.87 -11.64 -0.88
C PRO A 138 9.70 -12.89 -0.60
N THR A 139 10.22 -13.02 0.62
CA THR A 139 10.65 -14.31 1.18
C THR A 139 9.52 -15.33 1.14
N SER A 140 9.88 -16.59 0.89
CA SER A 140 8.95 -17.71 0.94
C SER A 140 8.24 -17.73 2.29
N LEU A 141 6.93 -17.50 2.28
CA LEU A 141 6.10 -17.69 3.45
C LEU A 141 6.13 -19.20 3.77
N ARG A 142 6.65 -19.54 4.95
CA ARG A 142 6.65 -20.92 5.47
C ARG A 142 5.25 -21.36 5.83
#